data_AF-A0A1G2BRX8-F1
#
_entry.id   AF-A0A1G2BRX8-F1
#
_cell.length_a   1.000
_cell.length_b   1.000
_cell.length_c   1.000
_cell.angle_alpha   90.00
_cell.angle_beta   90.00
_cell.angle_gamma   90.00
#
_symmetry.space_group_name_H-M   'P 1'
#
loop_
_entity.id
_entity.type
_entity.pdbx_description
1 polymer ?
#
loop_
_entity_poly.entity_id
_entity_poly.type
_entity_poly.pdbx_seq_one_letter_code
_entity_poly.pdbx_strand_id
1 'polypeptide(L)'
;MIHLFLAKKKRAVPLSDTGKRGSPSTTFGVKSDAKRGSPSTTFGVKSGAGFTLIEGIIASGIISTALIVGLALAYSNLIAAQANSDRIIAGNLAREALEVVRNIRDSNWLRFQANADKDNNAVNGIQFYSWDDFFDGWPNYNAATCTNGDCGNYFDVILSDVNFSNPNAYNYSLRKVTSVNRDALTCLQDTGQPSCRVHMQGTTYFQAAAPSGAATPYVRRVVLKPICWDGTNEIVDFDAVNPDMVCPVGTIKAGVLATAEVYWQRTNKTLDVQLKERFYNWRTKF
;
A
#
# COMPACT_ATOMS: atom_id res chain seq x y z
N MET A 1 12.10 -7.24 -45.15
CA MET A 1 12.07 -5.82 -44.75
C MET A 1 12.68 -5.75 -43.36
N ILE A 2 13.99 -5.48 -43.27
CA ILE A 2 14.80 -5.66 -42.05
C ILE A 2 14.81 -4.33 -41.29
N HIS A 3 14.19 -4.28 -40.11
CA HIS A 3 14.26 -3.15 -39.21
C HIS A 3 15.32 -3.37 -38.12
N LEU A 4 16.24 -2.42 -38.08
CA LEU A 4 17.49 -2.37 -37.33
C LEU A 4 17.23 -1.93 -35.87
N PHE A 5 17.60 -2.77 -34.89
CA PHE A 5 17.61 -2.43 -33.47
C PHE A 5 18.91 -1.70 -33.09
N LEU A 6 18.80 -0.53 -32.47
CA LEU A 6 19.93 0.24 -31.92
C LEU A 6 20.22 -0.17 -30.46
N ALA A 7 21.41 -0.73 -30.21
CA ALA A 7 21.95 -0.94 -28.87
C ALA A 7 22.93 0.19 -28.48
N LYS A 8 22.67 0.90 -27.38
CA LYS A 8 23.59 1.90 -26.81
C LYS A 8 24.69 1.23 -25.99
N LYS A 9 25.95 1.36 -26.45
CA LYS A 9 27.18 0.91 -25.78
C LYS A 9 27.68 1.96 -24.80
N LYS A 10 27.75 1.66 -23.49
CA LYS A 10 28.42 2.48 -22.47
C LYS A 10 29.95 2.41 -22.69
N ARG A 11 30.64 3.57 -22.75
CA ARG A 11 32.10 3.66 -22.73
C ARG A 11 32.58 4.04 -21.33
N ALA A 12 33.55 3.28 -20.82
CA ALA A 12 34.32 3.60 -19.63
C ALA A 12 35.43 4.61 -19.97
N VAL A 13 35.78 5.46 -19.01
CA VAL A 13 36.88 6.45 -19.10
C VAL A 13 38.09 5.90 -18.34
N PRO A 14 39.30 5.83 -18.95
CA PRO A 14 40.51 5.45 -18.24
C PRO A 14 41.23 6.67 -17.64
N LEU A 15 41.80 6.50 -16.45
CA LEU A 15 42.77 7.39 -15.81
C LEU A 15 44.18 7.01 -16.28
N SER A 16 44.99 7.99 -16.71
CA SER A 16 46.44 7.85 -16.74
C SER A 16 47.16 9.20 -16.74
N ASP A 17 48.36 9.13 -16.17
CA ASP A 17 49.14 10.11 -15.42
C ASP A 17 50.09 11.00 -16.25
N THR A 18 50.71 11.96 -15.54
CA THR A 18 52.05 12.57 -15.68
C THR A 18 52.17 14.01 -16.18
N GLY A 19 52.66 14.89 -15.28
CA GLY A 19 53.02 16.28 -15.57
C GLY A 19 53.89 16.92 -14.48
N LYS A 20 55.15 16.47 -14.38
CA LYS A 20 56.38 17.06 -13.79
C LYS A 20 56.26 18.16 -12.70
N ARG A 21 56.78 17.84 -11.50
CA ARG A 21 57.15 18.78 -10.44
C ARG A 21 58.39 19.59 -10.83
N GLY A 22 58.28 20.91 -10.80
CA GLY A 22 59.42 21.84 -10.73
C GLY A 22 59.61 22.31 -9.29
N SER A 23 60.85 22.21 -8.78
CA SER A 23 61.25 22.66 -7.45
C SER A 23 61.08 24.18 -7.26
N PRO A 24 60.77 24.65 -6.04
CA PRO A 24 60.74 26.07 -5.74
C PRO A 24 62.17 26.61 -5.60
N SER A 25 62.51 27.62 -6.38
CA SER A 25 63.73 28.41 -6.20
C SER A 25 63.49 29.45 -5.10
N THR A 26 64.27 29.39 -4.04
CA THR A 26 64.32 30.38 -2.97
C THR A 26 65.49 31.32 -3.19
N THR A 27 65.28 32.40 -3.95
CA THR A 27 66.17 33.57 -3.88
C THR A 27 65.32 34.83 -3.83
N PHE A 28 65.16 35.35 -2.61
CA PHE A 28 64.59 36.66 -2.36
C PHE A 28 65.61 37.73 -2.79
N GLY A 29 65.35 38.37 -3.93
CA GLY A 29 66.05 39.60 -4.32
C GLY A 29 65.39 40.79 -3.64
N VAL A 30 66.05 41.35 -2.62
CA VAL A 30 65.66 42.64 -2.05
C VAL A 30 66.12 43.73 -3.02
N LYS A 31 65.17 44.32 -3.76
CA LYS A 31 65.37 45.67 -4.32
C LYS A 31 64.87 46.67 -3.30
N SER A 32 65.80 47.37 -2.68
CA SER A 32 65.51 48.51 -1.81
C SER A 32 65.20 49.74 -2.69
N ASP A 33 63.98 49.83 -3.19
CA ASP A 33 63.46 51.09 -3.71
C ASP A 33 62.90 51.89 -2.54
N ALA A 34 63.78 52.72 -1.98
CA ALA A 34 63.41 53.78 -1.07
C ALA A 34 62.50 54.79 -1.81
N LYS A 35 61.48 55.24 -1.08
CA LYS A 35 60.49 56.31 -1.39
C LYS A 35 59.18 55.82 -1.98
N ARG A 36 58.20 55.60 -1.10
CA ARG A 36 57.01 56.47 -0.98
C ARG A 36 56.13 56.01 0.18
N GLY A 37 55.47 56.99 0.78
CA GLY A 37 54.77 56.88 2.05
C GLY A 37 53.78 55.74 2.16
N SER A 38 53.67 55.25 3.39
CA SER A 38 52.67 54.33 3.89
C SER A 38 51.27 54.62 3.32
N PRO A 39 50.64 53.69 2.59
CA PRO A 39 49.20 53.71 2.51
C PRO A 39 48.70 53.20 3.86
N SER A 40 48.27 54.14 4.71
CA SER A 40 47.40 53.84 5.83
C SER A 40 46.17 53.14 5.26
N THR A 41 46.12 51.81 5.32
CA THR A 41 44.88 51.04 5.14
C THR A 41 44.07 51.17 6.42
N THR A 42 43.71 52.41 6.74
CA THR A 42 42.55 52.66 7.58
C THR A 42 41.38 52.11 6.78
N PHE A 43 40.92 50.91 7.13
CA PHE A 43 39.60 50.44 6.75
C PHE A 43 38.61 51.44 7.37
N GLY A 44 38.33 52.49 6.61
CA GLY A 44 37.27 53.43 6.91
C GLY A 44 35.96 52.67 6.83
N VAL A 45 35.54 52.08 7.94
CA VAL A 45 34.13 51.89 8.21
C VAL A 45 33.55 53.30 8.22
N LYS A 46 32.92 53.71 7.11
CA LYS A 46 32.11 54.92 7.09
C LYS A 46 30.99 54.71 8.11
N SER A 47 31.21 55.19 9.33
CA SER A 47 30.16 55.46 10.30
C SER A 47 29.40 56.69 9.77
N GLY A 48 28.22 56.50 9.17
CA GLY A 48 27.48 57.66 8.64
C GLY A 48 26.32 57.42 7.67
N ALA A 49 25.67 56.26 7.66
CA ALA A 49 24.36 56.13 7.01
C ALA A 49 23.37 55.61 8.05
N GLY A 50 22.52 56.49 8.58
CA GLY A 50 21.32 56.04 9.28
C GLY A 50 20.41 55.34 8.26
N PHE A 51 19.76 54.24 8.68
CA PHE A 51 18.75 53.58 7.86
C PHE A 51 17.67 54.59 7.46
N THR A 52 17.38 54.68 6.16
CA THR A 52 16.25 55.49 5.71
C THR A 52 14.95 54.80 6.08
N LEU A 53 13.93 55.55 6.46
CA LEU A 53 12.62 54.99 6.84
C LEU A 53 12.02 54.15 5.70
N ILE A 54 12.27 54.54 4.45
CA ILE A 54 11.86 53.79 3.27
C ILE A 54 12.58 52.44 3.13
N GLU A 55 13.88 52.36 3.44
CA GLU A 55 14.65 51.12 3.40
C GLU A 55 14.18 50.12 4.47
N GLY A 56 13.81 50.60 5.67
CA GLY A 56 13.19 49.77 6.70
C GLY A 56 11.84 49.19 6.27
N ILE A 57 11.02 50.00 5.60
CA ILE A 57 9.73 49.53 5.06
C ILE A 57 9.95 48.46 3.98
N ILE A 58 10.86 48.70 3.03
CA ILE A 58 11.17 47.72 1.97
C ILE A 58 11.73 46.43 2.58
N ALA A 59 12.68 46.52 3.52
CA ALA A 59 13.27 45.37 4.18
C ALA A 59 12.22 44.55 4.96
N SER A 60 11.36 45.21 5.74
CA SER A 60 10.28 44.54 6.48
C SER A 60 9.26 43.88 5.55
N GLY A 61 8.98 44.46 4.39
CA GLY A 61 8.14 43.87 3.35
C GLY A 61 8.73 42.59 2.76
N ILE A 62 10.02 42.60 2.44
CA ILE A 62 10.73 41.40 1.94
C ILE A 62 10.75 40.29 2.99
N ILE A 63 11.01 40.62 4.26
CA ILE A 63 11.00 39.63 5.35
C ILE A 63 9.60 39.03 5.52
N SER A 64 8.56 39.87 5.49
CA SER A 64 7.18 39.42 5.65
C SER A 64 6.77 38.46 4.53
N THR A 65 7.10 38.80 3.28
CA THR A 65 6.82 37.91 2.13
C THR A 65 7.61 36.62 2.21
N ALA A 66 8.88 36.65 2.60
CA ALA A 66 9.70 35.45 2.78
C ALA A 66 9.12 34.50 3.84
N LEU A 67 8.62 35.04 4.96
CA LEU A 67 8.00 34.24 6.03
C LEU A 67 6.71 33.56 5.55
N ILE A 68 5.87 34.27 4.79
CA ILE A 68 4.63 33.71 4.24
C ILE A 68 4.95 32.54 3.29
N VAL A 69 5.94 32.71 2.41
CA VAL A 69 6.37 31.65 1.48
C VAL A 69 6.93 30.44 2.25
N GLY A 70 7.77 30.69 3.25
CA GLY A 70 8.33 29.64 4.10
C GLY A 70 7.25 28.83 4.82
N LEU A 71 6.26 29.50 5.41
CA LEU A 71 5.15 28.85 6.10
C LEU A 71 4.24 28.08 5.12
N ALA A 72 3.95 28.65 3.95
CA ALA A 72 3.15 27.98 2.93
C ALA A 72 3.81 26.68 2.44
N LEU A 73 5.14 26.68 2.27
CA LEU A 73 5.90 25.48 1.92
C LEU A 73 5.93 24.46 3.06
N ALA A 74 6.13 24.91 4.31
CA ALA A 74 6.07 24.01 5.46
C ALA A 74 4.70 23.33 5.57
N TYR A 75 3.62 24.09 5.36
CA TYR A 75 2.26 23.58 5.36
C TYR A 75 2.01 22.55 4.24
N SER A 76 2.48 22.81 3.02
CA SER A 76 2.32 21.86 1.91
C SER A 76 3.10 20.55 2.15
N ASN A 77 4.29 20.64 2.75
CA ASN A 77 5.08 19.46 3.15
C ASN A 77 4.37 18.62 4.22
N LEU A 78 3.71 19.24 5.20
CA LEU A 78 2.94 18.51 6.22
C LEU A 78 1.76 17.75 5.63
N ILE A 79 1.03 18.37 4.69
CA ILE A 79 -0.07 17.71 3.97
C ILE A 79 0.46 16.50 3.20
N ALA A 80 1.58 16.66 2.49
CA ALA A 80 2.21 15.58 1.74
C ALA A 80 2.71 14.44 2.67
N ALA A 81 3.31 14.78 3.80
CA ALA A 81 3.76 13.81 4.80
C ALA A 81 2.59 12.99 5.35
N GLN A 82 1.47 13.63 5.67
CA GLN A 82 0.27 12.93 6.12
C GLN A 82 -0.29 12.02 5.03
N ALA A 83 -0.35 12.49 3.77
CA ALA A 83 -0.83 11.66 2.66
C ALA A 83 0.03 10.42 2.41
N ASN A 84 1.35 10.54 2.62
CA ASN A 84 2.27 9.40 2.56
C ASN A 84 2.06 8.44 3.73
N SER A 85 1.82 8.96 4.94
CA SER A 85 1.48 8.14 6.11
C SER A 85 0.23 7.31 5.87
N ASP A 86 -0.84 7.92 5.34
CA ASP A 86 -2.10 7.23 5.05
C ASP A 86 -1.90 6.08 4.04
N ARG A 87 -1.08 6.31 3.00
CA ARG A 87 -0.74 5.29 2.00
C ARG A 87 0.06 4.12 2.57
N ILE A 88 0.97 4.39 3.51
CA ILE A 88 1.75 3.34 4.18
C ILE A 88 0.83 2.48 5.06
N ILE A 89 -0.07 3.12 5.83
CA ILE A 89 -1.06 2.42 6.66
C ILE A 89 -1.96 1.54 5.76
N ALA A 90 -2.52 2.11 4.69
CA ALA A 90 -3.34 1.37 3.75
C ALA A 90 -2.60 0.19 3.10
N GLY A 91 -1.33 0.39 2.72
CA GLY A 91 -0.49 -0.68 2.19
C GLY A 91 -0.23 -1.80 3.20
N ASN A 92 0.00 -1.47 4.48
CA ASN A 92 0.20 -2.46 5.53
C ASN A 92 -1.10 -3.24 5.83
N LEU A 93 -2.25 -2.54 5.87
CA LEU A 93 -3.57 -3.17 6.01
C LEU A 93 -3.87 -4.15 4.87
N ALA A 94 -3.49 -3.78 3.63
CA ALA A 94 -3.64 -4.65 2.47
C ALA A 94 -2.72 -5.88 2.54
N ARG A 95 -1.49 -5.73 3.06
CA ARG A 95 -0.58 -6.87 3.26
C ARG A 95 -1.14 -7.84 4.29
N GLU A 96 -1.60 -7.33 5.43
CA GLU A 96 -2.25 -8.15 6.47
C GLU A 96 -3.42 -8.95 5.91
N ALA A 97 -4.27 -8.33 5.07
CA ALA A 97 -5.35 -9.03 4.40
C ALA A 97 -4.87 -10.22 3.55
N LEU A 98 -3.78 -10.07 2.79
CA LEU A 98 -3.21 -11.17 2.02
C LEU A 98 -2.57 -12.25 2.91
N GLU A 99 -1.96 -11.86 4.04
CA GLU A 99 -1.46 -12.81 5.04
C GLU A 99 -2.60 -13.66 5.62
N VAL A 100 -3.77 -13.07 5.85
CA VAL A 100 -4.97 -13.81 6.27
C VAL A 100 -5.39 -14.83 5.21
N VAL A 101 -5.46 -14.43 3.93
CA VAL A 101 -5.79 -15.36 2.84
C VAL A 101 -4.77 -16.50 2.77
N ARG A 102 -3.48 -16.18 2.92
CA ARG A 102 -2.41 -17.19 2.91
C ARG A 102 -2.53 -18.14 4.11
N ASN A 103 -2.79 -17.62 5.31
CA ASN A 103 -2.98 -18.41 6.52
C ASN A 103 -4.17 -19.37 6.38
N ILE A 104 -5.29 -18.91 5.81
CA ILE A 104 -6.47 -19.75 5.53
C ILE A 104 -6.12 -20.85 4.53
N ARG A 105 -5.48 -20.51 3.40
CA ARG A 105 -5.02 -21.50 2.41
C ARG A 105 -4.15 -22.58 3.04
N ASP A 106 -3.15 -22.16 3.81
CA ASP A 106 -2.17 -23.08 4.38
C ASP A 106 -2.80 -23.95 5.48
N SER A 107 -3.72 -23.38 6.26
CA SER A 107 -4.52 -24.13 7.23
C SER A 107 -5.41 -25.18 6.55
N ASN A 108 -6.06 -24.81 5.46
CA ASN A 108 -6.85 -25.74 4.65
C ASN A 108 -5.97 -26.84 4.03
N TRP A 109 -4.77 -26.49 3.61
CA TRP A 109 -3.80 -27.44 3.10
C TRP A 109 -3.41 -28.51 4.13
N LEU A 110 -3.18 -28.10 5.38
CA LEU A 110 -2.89 -29.02 6.48
C LEU A 110 -4.09 -29.92 6.79
N ARG A 111 -5.31 -29.34 6.81
CA ARG A 111 -6.56 -30.10 7.02
C ARG A 111 -6.80 -31.13 5.91
N PHE A 112 -6.58 -30.75 4.66
CA PHE A 112 -6.69 -31.67 3.52
C PHE A 112 -5.68 -32.82 3.63
N GLN A 113 -4.43 -32.54 3.99
CA GLN A 113 -3.42 -33.59 4.18
C GLN A 113 -3.71 -34.55 5.34
N ALA A 114 -4.35 -34.04 6.39
CA ALA A 114 -4.78 -34.84 7.52
C ALA A 114 -6.03 -35.68 7.23
N ASN A 115 -6.63 -35.57 6.03
CA ASN A 115 -7.98 -36.08 5.76
C ASN A 115 -8.97 -35.64 6.84
N ALA A 116 -8.87 -34.38 7.27
CA ALA A 116 -9.75 -33.84 8.29
C ALA A 116 -11.18 -33.79 7.75
N ASP A 117 -12.12 -34.36 8.52
CA ASP A 117 -13.55 -34.28 8.24
C ASP A 117 -14.05 -32.86 8.53
N LYS A 118 -14.84 -32.31 7.61
CA LYS A 118 -15.51 -31.01 7.72
C LYS A 118 -16.71 -31.09 8.66
N ASP A 119 -17.30 -32.26 8.82
CA ASP A 119 -18.46 -32.48 9.67
C ASP A 119 -18.09 -33.42 10.81
N ASN A 120 -18.35 -33.00 12.04
CA ASN A 120 -18.27 -33.88 13.21
C ASN A 120 -19.56 -34.73 13.38
N ASN A 121 -20.50 -34.64 12.43
CA ASN A 121 -21.77 -35.35 12.43
C ASN A 121 -21.90 -36.27 11.21
N ALA A 122 -21.78 -37.59 11.45
CA ALA A 122 -21.73 -38.64 10.43
C ALA A 122 -23.04 -38.85 9.61
N VAL A 123 -24.02 -37.95 9.68
CA VAL A 123 -25.38 -38.16 9.13
C VAL A 123 -25.46 -37.88 7.63
N ASN A 124 -24.56 -37.05 7.07
CA ASN A 124 -24.56 -36.65 5.66
C ASN A 124 -23.40 -37.23 4.83
N GLY A 125 -22.66 -38.18 5.40
CA GLY A 125 -21.41 -38.72 4.81
C GLY A 125 -20.19 -37.86 5.14
N ILE A 126 -19.01 -38.47 4.99
CA ILE A 126 -17.72 -37.85 5.33
C ILE A 126 -17.37 -36.80 4.26
N GLN A 127 -17.16 -35.55 4.65
CA GLN A 127 -16.75 -34.48 3.75
C GLN A 127 -15.34 -34.01 4.12
N PHE A 128 -14.39 -34.03 3.17
CA PHE A 128 -13.01 -33.60 3.46
C PHE A 128 -12.76 -32.16 3.04
N TYR A 129 -11.89 -31.45 3.79
CA TYR A 129 -11.35 -30.15 3.40
C TYR A 129 -10.63 -30.22 2.04
N SER A 130 -10.87 -29.26 1.16
CA SER A 130 -10.05 -28.98 -0.02
C SER A 130 -9.13 -27.79 0.24
N TRP A 131 -8.08 -27.65 -0.57
CA TRP A 131 -7.12 -26.56 -0.44
C TRP A 131 -7.73 -25.16 -0.66
N ASP A 132 -8.87 -25.09 -1.35
CA ASP A 132 -9.55 -23.87 -1.77
C ASP A 132 -10.82 -23.55 -0.97
N ASP A 133 -10.97 -24.13 0.22
CA ASP A 133 -12.06 -23.83 1.16
C ASP A 133 -11.87 -22.49 1.89
N PHE A 134 -11.91 -21.36 1.16
CA PHE A 134 -11.64 -20.03 1.71
C PHE A 134 -12.78 -19.39 2.52
N PHE A 135 -13.93 -20.07 2.66
CA PHE A 135 -15.14 -19.48 3.23
C PHE A 135 -15.44 -20.05 4.62
N ASP A 136 -15.44 -19.15 5.62
CA ASP A 136 -15.96 -19.48 6.94
C ASP A 136 -17.49 -19.36 6.87
N GLY A 137 -18.15 -20.46 6.52
CA GLY A 137 -19.62 -20.54 6.36
C GLY A 137 -20.05 -21.46 5.22
N TRP A 138 -20.00 -22.77 5.45
CA TRP A 138 -20.70 -23.76 4.63
C TRP A 138 -22.07 -24.11 5.26
N PRO A 139 -23.10 -24.41 4.45
CA PRO A 139 -23.72 -23.59 3.42
C PRO A 139 -24.97 -22.86 3.98
N ASN A 140 -25.30 -21.69 3.43
CA ASN A 140 -26.70 -21.37 3.16
C ASN A 140 -26.75 -20.62 1.84
N TYR A 141 -26.90 -21.44 0.80
CA TYR A 141 -27.03 -21.02 -0.57
C TYR A 141 -28.43 -20.44 -0.77
N ASN A 142 -28.56 -19.11 -0.69
CA ASN A 142 -29.72 -18.42 -1.22
C ASN A 142 -29.19 -17.50 -2.33
N ALA A 143 -29.21 -17.99 -3.57
CA ALA A 143 -28.81 -17.27 -4.79
C ALA A 143 -29.67 -16.01 -5.11
N ALA A 144 -30.42 -15.48 -4.14
CA ALA A 144 -31.50 -14.53 -4.34
C ALA A 144 -31.09 -13.04 -4.35
N THR A 145 -29.80 -12.68 -4.21
CA THR A 145 -29.38 -11.26 -4.14
C THR A 145 -28.45 -10.81 -5.27
N CYS A 146 -28.39 -11.56 -6.38
CA CYS A 146 -27.74 -11.15 -7.62
C CYS A 146 -28.74 -10.42 -8.54
N THR A 147 -29.31 -9.33 -8.06
CA THR A 147 -30.03 -8.39 -8.92
C THR A 147 -29.03 -7.33 -9.39
N ASN A 148 -28.87 -7.17 -10.71
CA ASN A 148 -28.05 -6.15 -11.40
C ASN A 148 -26.62 -6.52 -11.83
N GLY A 149 -26.22 -7.80 -11.89
CA GLY A 149 -24.99 -8.19 -12.60
C GLY A 149 -23.65 -7.99 -11.88
N ASP A 150 -23.66 -7.50 -10.63
CA ASP A 150 -22.44 -7.32 -9.81
C ASP A 150 -22.21 -8.46 -8.79
N CYS A 151 -22.13 -9.71 -9.23
CA CYS A 151 -22.01 -10.89 -8.34
C CYS A 151 -20.59 -11.14 -7.80
N GLY A 152 -19.87 -10.07 -7.42
CA GLY A 152 -18.48 -10.14 -6.99
C GLY A 152 -18.28 -10.96 -5.71
N ASN A 153 -17.20 -11.74 -5.67
CA ASN A 153 -16.70 -12.45 -4.49
C ASN A 153 -15.91 -11.49 -3.60
N TYR A 154 -16.65 -10.57 -2.99
CA TYR A 154 -16.16 -9.60 -2.04
C TYR A 154 -16.17 -10.21 -0.63
N PHE A 155 -15.05 -10.12 0.05
CA PHE A 155 -14.89 -10.58 1.43
C PHE A 155 -14.38 -9.47 2.32
N ASP A 156 -15.02 -9.32 3.47
CA ASP A 156 -14.48 -8.57 4.59
C ASP A 156 -13.47 -9.47 5.32
N VAL A 157 -12.33 -8.90 5.68
CA VAL A 157 -11.31 -9.61 6.47
C VAL A 157 -11.66 -9.44 7.92
N ILE A 158 -12.33 -10.43 8.50
CA ILE A 158 -12.68 -10.41 9.91
C ILE A 158 -11.50 -10.88 10.73
N LEU A 159 -10.99 -9.97 11.54
CA LEU A 159 -10.03 -10.22 12.60
C LEU A 159 -10.84 -10.25 13.89
N SER A 160 -11.56 -11.35 14.08
CA SER A 160 -12.39 -11.55 15.26
C SER A 160 -11.53 -12.03 16.43
N ASP A 161 -11.47 -11.22 17.49
CA ASP A 161 -11.15 -11.65 18.86
C ASP A 161 -12.42 -12.02 19.65
N VAL A 162 -13.57 -12.17 18.97
CA VAL A 162 -14.89 -12.20 19.64
C VAL A 162 -15.79 -13.30 19.10
N ASN A 163 -15.29 -14.53 19.11
CA ASN A 163 -16.18 -15.60 19.57
C ASN A 163 -16.13 -15.58 21.10
N PHE A 164 -17.08 -14.87 21.73
CA PHE A 164 -17.23 -14.73 23.18
C PHE A 164 -17.44 -16.07 23.94
N SER A 165 -17.44 -17.19 23.22
CA SER A 165 -17.48 -18.55 23.76
C SER A 165 -16.10 -19.19 23.92
N ASN A 166 -15.04 -18.67 23.29
CA ASN A 166 -13.68 -19.16 23.48
C ASN A 166 -12.64 -18.01 23.40
N PRO A 167 -12.20 -17.48 24.56
CA PRO A 167 -11.20 -16.40 24.64
C PRO A 167 -9.78 -16.77 24.16
N ASN A 168 -9.58 -17.99 23.63
CA ASN A 168 -8.31 -18.44 23.03
C ASN A 168 -8.40 -18.66 21.51
N ALA A 169 -9.52 -18.32 20.85
CA ALA A 169 -9.73 -18.57 19.42
C ALA A 169 -9.57 -17.28 18.60
N TYR A 170 -8.33 -16.90 18.31
CA TYR A 170 -8.02 -15.93 17.26
C TYR A 170 -8.30 -16.57 15.90
N ASN A 171 -9.50 -16.38 15.36
CA ASN A 171 -9.85 -16.93 14.05
C ASN A 171 -9.77 -15.82 13.01
N TYR A 172 -8.72 -15.89 12.18
CA TYR A 172 -8.64 -15.14 10.94
C TYR A 172 -9.65 -15.72 9.96
N SER A 173 -10.72 -14.98 9.65
CA SER A 173 -11.76 -15.47 8.74
C SER A 173 -12.12 -14.45 7.68
N LEU A 174 -12.63 -14.98 6.55
CA LEU A 174 -13.17 -14.18 5.47
C LEU A 174 -14.70 -14.27 5.53
N ARG A 175 -15.36 -13.13 5.70
CA ARG A 175 -16.83 -13.03 5.68
C ARG A 175 -17.28 -12.50 4.33
N LYS A 176 -18.19 -13.20 3.67
CA LYS A 176 -18.80 -12.72 2.43
C LYS A 176 -19.54 -11.40 2.66
N VAL A 177 -19.27 -10.40 1.81
CA VAL A 177 -19.91 -9.08 1.87
C VAL A 177 -21.34 -9.17 1.36
N THR A 178 -22.28 -8.53 2.07
CA THR A 178 -23.69 -8.44 1.68
C THR A 178 -23.90 -7.38 0.58
N SER A 179 -24.98 -7.49 -0.19
CA SER A 179 -25.26 -6.60 -1.34
C SER A 179 -25.30 -5.10 -1.01
N VAL A 180 -25.65 -4.71 0.21
CA VAL A 180 -25.67 -3.30 0.67
C VAL A 180 -24.28 -2.66 0.82
N ASN A 181 -23.24 -3.48 1.01
CA ASN A 181 -21.88 -3.03 1.34
C ASN A 181 -20.86 -3.36 0.24
N ARG A 182 -21.34 -3.62 -0.99
CA ARG A 182 -20.47 -3.86 -2.15
C ARG A 182 -19.69 -2.62 -2.59
N ASP A 183 -20.16 -1.41 -2.27
CA ASP A 183 -19.42 -0.19 -2.54
C ASP A 183 -18.65 0.27 -1.29
N ALA A 184 -17.40 0.70 -1.49
CA ALA A 184 -16.56 1.17 -0.40
C ALA A 184 -17.12 2.47 0.22
N LEU A 185 -17.84 3.26 -0.57
CA LEU A 185 -18.44 4.51 -0.11
C LEU A 185 -19.70 4.26 0.73
N THR A 186 -20.53 3.30 0.35
CA THR A 186 -21.70 2.91 1.17
C THR A 186 -21.24 2.29 2.50
N CYS A 187 -20.18 1.50 2.46
CA CYS A 187 -19.51 0.96 3.66
C CYS A 187 -19.01 2.05 4.63
N LEU A 188 -18.50 3.18 4.11
CA LEU A 188 -18.10 4.33 4.93
C LEU A 188 -19.29 5.09 5.53
N GLN A 189 -20.49 4.90 5.00
CA GLN A 189 -21.71 5.56 5.48
C GLN A 189 -22.57 4.64 6.35
N ASP A 190 -22.38 3.33 6.25
CA ASP A 190 -23.07 2.33 7.06
C ASP A 190 -22.55 2.35 8.51
N THR A 191 -23.43 2.73 9.44
CA THR A 191 -23.18 2.72 10.88
C THR A 191 -23.70 1.45 11.56
N GLY A 192 -24.44 0.61 10.82
CA GLY A 192 -25.08 -0.61 11.31
C GLY A 192 -24.29 -1.91 11.06
N GLN A 193 -23.20 -1.88 10.29
CA GLN A 193 -22.31 -3.03 10.05
C GLN A 193 -20.84 -2.69 10.37
N PRO A 194 -20.35 -3.03 11.57
CA PRO A 194 -18.98 -2.70 12.01
C PRO A 194 -17.89 -3.52 11.30
N SER A 195 -18.24 -4.62 10.60
CA SER A 195 -17.24 -5.49 9.97
C SER A 195 -16.65 -4.92 8.68
N CYS A 196 -17.32 -3.96 8.06
CA CYS A 196 -16.93 -3.42 6.76
C CYS A 196 -15.83 -2.34 6.87
N ARG A 197 -15.79 -1.61 8.00
CA ARG A 197 -14.80 -0.56 8.28
C ARG A 197 -13.69 -1.07 9.20
N VAL A 198 -12.47 -0.59 9.00
CA VAL A 198 -11.37 -0.83 9.95
C VAL A 198 -11.55 0.05 11.19
N HIS A 199 -11.47 -0.56 12.36
CA HIS A 199 -11.46 0.10 13.67
C HIS A 199 -10.06 0.07 14.28
N MET A 200 -9.78 1.03 15.16
CA MET A 200 -8.50 1.13 15.86
C MET A 200 -8.74 1.13 17.38
N GLN A 201 -8.04 0.24 18.08
CA GLN A 201 -8.01 0.18 19.54
C GLN A 201 -6.56 0.14 20.00
N GLY A 202 -6.14 1.12 20.80
CA GLY A 202 -4.73 1.30 21.13
C GLY A 202 -3.91 1.57 19.87
N THR A 203 -3.06 0.61 19.49
CA THR A 203 -2.19 0.67 18.30
C THR A 203 -2.56 -0.35 17.21
N THR A 204 -3.62 -1.13 17.41
CA THR A 204 -3.98 -2.24 16.54
C THR A 204 -5.18 -1.87 15.69
N TYR A 205 -5.10 -2.20 14.41
CA TYR A 205 -6.20 -2.10 13.46
C TYR A 205 -6.91 -3.45 13.36
N PHE A 206 -8.24 -3.44 13.35
CA PHE A 206 -9.03 -4.66 13.21
C PHE A 206 -10.38 -4.39 12.56
N GLN A 207 -11.00 -5.45 12.08
CA GLN A 207 -12.36 -5.45 11.51
C GLN A 207 -13.12 -6.57 12.23
N ALA A 208 -14.19 -6.22 12.93
CA ALA A 208 -14.95 -7.15 13.78
C ALA A 208 -16.46 -7.02 13.55
N ALA A 209 -17.20 -8.08 13.87
CA ALA A 209 -18.65 -8.12 13.76
C ALA A 209 -19.39 -7.21 14.77
N ALA A 210 -18.68 -6.70 15.79
CA ALA A 210 -19.14 -5.68 16.73
C ALA A 210 -18.04 -4.60 16.85
N PRO A 211 -18.38 -3.29 16.91
CA PRO A 211 -17.36 -2.26 16.97
C PRO A 211 -16.78 -2.20 18.37
N SER A 212 -15.53 -2.65 18.54
CA SER A 212 -14.66 -2.13 19.59
C SER A 212 -13.78 -1.03 18.97
N GLY A 213 -13.35 -0.04 19.76
CA GLY A 213 -12.41 0.99 19.29
C GLY A 213 -12.98 2.09 18.38
N ALA A 214 -12.12 3.04 18.03
CA ALA A 214 -12.47 4.22 17.24
C ALA A 214 -12.56 3.86 15.75
N ALA A 215 -13.58 4.38 15.08
CA ALA A 215 -13.76 4.24 13.64
C ALA A 215 -12.62 4.94 12.88
N THR A 216 -11.98 4.24 11.96
CA THR A 216 -10.94 4.82 11.08
C THR A 216 -11.55 5.23 9.73
N PRO A 217 -10.86 6.03 8.89
CA PRO A 217 -11.32 6.33 7.53
C PRO A 217 -11.03 5.20 6.53
N TYR A 218 -10.48 4.06 6.98
CA TYR A 218 -10.07 2.96 6.11
C TYR A 218 -11.18 1.90 6.01
N VAL A 219 -11.46 1.50 4.78
CA VAL A 219 -12.23 0.30 4.45
C VAL A 219 -11.27 -0.67 3.79
N ARG A 220 -11.28 -1.92 4.25
CA ARG A 220 -10.44 -2.98 3.71
C ARG A 220 -11.31 -4.14 3.27
N ARG A 221 -11.00 -4.66 2.08
CA ARG A 221 -11.73 -5.75 1.45
C ARG A 221 -10.76 -6.65 0.70
N VAL A 222 -11.13 -7.92 0.58
CA VAL A 222 -10.44 -8.88 -0.27
C VAL A 222 -11.39 -9.34 -1.36
N VAL A 223 -10.91 -9.33 -2.59
CA VAL A 223 -11.59 -9.92 -3.74
C VAL A 223 -10.86 -11.20 -4.10
N LEU A 224 -11.59 -12.31 -4.11
CA LEU A 224 -11.04 -13.60 -4.54
C LEU A 224 -11.61 -13.95 -5.91
N LYS A 225 -10.71 -14.32 -6.83
CA LYS A 225 -11.06 -14.80 -8.18
C LYS A 225 -10.43 -16.16 -8.42
N PRO A 226 -11.12 -17.10 -9.06
CA PRO A 226 -10.48 -18.34 -9.46
C PRO A 226 -9.43 -18.06 -10.54
N ILE A 227 -8.30 -18.76 -10.46
CA ILE A 227 -7.35 -18.88 -11.55
C ILE A 227 -7.64 -20.21 -12.21
N CYS A 228 -8.02 -20.16 -13.48
CA CYS A 228 -8.41 -21.31 -14.28
C CYS A 228 -7.39 -21.55 -15.38
N TRP A 229 -7.29 -22.78 -15.85
CA TRP A 229 -6.37 -23.19 -16.90
C TRP A 229 -7.12 -24.00 -17.95
N ASP A 230 -7.02 -23.58 -19.22
CA ASP A 230 -7.68 -24.25 -20.35
C ASP A 230 -6.78 -25.28 -21.07
N GLY A 231 -5.56 -25.50 -20.56
CA GLY A 231 -4.53 -26.33 -21.20
C GLY A 231 -3.45 -25.53 -21.92
N THR A 232 -3.72 -24.27 -22.26
CA THR A 232 -2.81 -23.40 -23.03
C THR A 232 -2.55 -22.06 -22.35
N ASN A 233 -3.59 -21.47 -21.76
CA ASN A 233 -3.59 -20.15 -21.17
C ASN A 233 -4.18 -20.17 -19.77
N GLU A 234 -3.69 -19.22 -18.97
CA GLU A 234 -4.30 -18.88 -17.70
C GLU A 234 -5.49 -17.94 -17.93
N ILE A 235 -6.64 -18.35 -17.41
CA ILE A 235 -7.88 -17.59 -17.45
C ILE A 235 -8.18 -17.13 -16.03
N VAL A 236 -8.19 -15.82 -15.80
CA VAL A 236 -8.68 -15.22 -14.57
C VAL A 236 -10.03 -14.60 -14.90
N ASP A 237 -11.08 -15.42 -14.87
CA ASP A 237 -12.42 -14.96 -15.19
C ASP A 237 -13.25 -14.73 -13.93
N PHE A 238 -14.12 -13.73 -14.03
CA PHE A 238 -15.17 -13.44 -13.09
C PHE A 238 -16.48 -13.59 -13.84
N ASP A 239 -17.08 -14.78 -13.75
CA ASP A 239 -18.40 -14.99 -14.30
C ASP A 239 -19.43 -14.45 -13.30
N ALA A 240 -20.07 -13.32 -13.64
CA ALA A 240 -21.17 -12.75 -12.86
C ALA A 240 -22.37 -13.72 -12.74
N VAL A 241 -22.40 -14.80 -13.54
CA VAL A 241 -23.42 -15.86 -13.51
C VAL A 241 -23.05 -17.00 -12.55
N ASN A 242 -21.75 -17.18 -12.21
CA ASN A 242 -21.28 -18.24 -11.30
C ASN A 242 -20.55 -17.63 -10.08
N PRO A 243 -21.29 -17.30 -9.00
CA PRO A 243 -20.76 -16.57 -7.85
C PRO A 243 -19.75 -17.34 -6.98
N ASP A 244 -19.33 -18.56 -7.32
CA ASP A 244 -18.73 -19.50 -6.33
C ASP A 244 -17.29 -19.94 -6.63
N MET A 245 -16.41 -19.06 -7.09
CA MET A 245 -15.00 -19.41 -7.35
C MET A 245 -14.84 -20.70 -8.19
N VAL A 246 -15.78 -20.88 -9.12
CA VAL A 246 -15.86 -22.01 -10.06
C VAL A 246 -15.22 -21.58 -11.36
N CYS A 247 -14.47 -22.49 -11.96
CA CYS A 247 -13.87 -22.27 -13.27
C CYS A 247 -14.85 -22.63 -14.40
N PRO A 248 -14.78 -21.97 -15.57
CA PRO A 248 -15.59 -22.32 -16.74
C PRO A 248 -15.48 -23.80 -17.10
N VAL A 249 -16.55 -24.36 -17.68
CA VAL A 249 -16.56 -25.77 -18.12
C VAL A 249 -15.40 -26.06 -19.08
N GLY A 250 -14.75 -27.20 -18.90
CA GLY A 250 -13.58 -27.58 -19.70
C GLY A 250 -12.25 -26.97 -19.25
N THR A 251 -12.25 -26.16 -18.18
CA THR A 251 -11.02 -25.63 -17.57
C THR A 251 -10.79 -26.24 -16.19
N ILE A 252 -9.53 -26.32 -15.77
CA ILE A 252 -9.15 -26.80 -14.43
C ILE A 252 -8.84 -25.62 -13.51
N LYS A 253 -9.24 -25.71 -12.23
CA LYS A 253 -8.90 -24.69 -11.23
C LYS A 253 -7.43 -24.82 -10.85
N ALA A 254 -6.65 -23.86 -11.32
CA ALA A 254 -5.22 -23.77 -11.13
C ALA A 254 -4.83 -23.08 -9.81
N GLY A 255 -5.68 -22.17 -9.31
CA GLY A 255 -5.36 -21.32 -8.18
C GLY A 255 -6.48 -20.36 -7.80
N VAL A 256 -6.13 -19.42 -6.93
CA VAL A 256 -6.96 -18.28 -6.53
C VAL A 256 -6.12 -17.00 -6.61
N LEU A 257 -6.63 -15.98 -7.30
CA LEU A 257 -6.09 -14.64 -7.28
C LEU A 257 -6.77 -13.88 -6.15
N ALA A 258 -6.00 -13.50 -5.14
CA ALA A 258 -6.45 -12.61 -4.09
C ALA A 258 -6.04 -11.18 -4.39
N THR A 259 -7.00 -10.27 -4.35
CA THR A 259 -6.77 -8.84 -4.46
C THR A 259 -7.22 -8.18 -3.16
N ALA A 260 -6.28 -7.70 -2.36
CA ALA A 260 -6.57 -6.88 -1.20
C ALA A 260 -6.71 -5.42 -1.64
N GLU A 261 -7.87 -4.83 -1.37
CA GLU A 261 -8.21 -3.45 -1.70
C GLU A 261 -8.44 -2.69 -0.40
N VAL A 262 -7.75 -1.56 -0.25
CA VAL A 262 -7.97 -0.64 0.87
C VAL A 262 -8.35 0.72 0.32
N TYR A 263 -9.51 1.21 0.73
CA TYR A 263 -10.07 2.50 0.35
C TYR A 263 -10.07 3.45 1.54
N TRP A 264 -9.80 4.72 1.30
CA TRP A 264 -9.98 5.77 2.29
C TRP A 264 -10.34 7.10 1.62
N GLN A 265 -10.89 8.03 2.40
CA GLN A 265 -11.29 9.34 1.89
C GLN A 265 -10.45 10.48 2.47
N ARG A 266 -10.09 11.42 1.59
CA ARG A 266 -9.45 12.69 1.96
C ARG A 266 -10.07 13.84 1.19
N THR A 267 -10.67 14.80 1.90
CA THR A 267 -11.20 16.05 1.32
C THR A 267 -12.06 15.82 0.06
N ASN A 268 -12.99 14.86 0.13
CA ASN A 268 -13.89 14.41 -0.95
C ASN A 268 -13.26 13.62 -2.12
N LYS A 269 -12.00 13.17 -1.99
CA LYS A 269 -11.42 12.18 -2.91
C LYS A 269 -11.32 10.82 -2.23
N THR A 270 -11.86 9.81 -2.88
CA THR A 270 -11.60 8.42 -2.51
C THR A 270 -10.26 8.01 -3.13
N LEU A 271 -9.38 7.49 -2.30
CA LEU A 271 -8.07 6.96 -2.66
C LEU A 271 -8.06 5.47 -2.36
N ASP A 272 -7.27 4.73 -3.13
CA ASP A 272 -7.17 3.28 -3.00
C ASP A 272 -5.71 2.79 -3.08
N VAL A 273 -5.48 1.64 -2.45
CA VAL A 273 -4.29 0.81 -2.62
C VAL A 273 -4.75 -0.60 -2.89
N GLN A 274 -4.20 -1.21 -3.93
CA GLN A 274 -4.47 -2.61 -4.29
C GLN A 274 -3.19 -3.43 -4.25
N LEU A 275 -3.23 -4.56 -3.55
CA LEU A 275 -2.20 -5.59 -3.60
C LEU A 275 -2.80 -6.86 -4.18
N LYS A 276 -2.09 -7.47 -5.13
CA LYS A 276 -2.53 -8.68 -5.83
C LYS A 276 -1.55 -9.79 -5.58
N GLU A 277 -2.06 -10.94 -5.18
CA GLU A 277 -1.27 -12.16 -4.99
C GLU A 277 -1.97 -13.36 -5.60
N ARG A 278 -1.16 -14.22 -6.24
CA ARG A 278 -1.60 -15.42 -6.92
C ARG A 278 -1.25 -16.63 -6.07
N PHE A 279 -2.28 -17.34 -5.62
CA PHE A 279 -2.16 -18.56 -4.84
C PHE A 279 -2.45 -19.76 -5.73
N TYR A 280 -1.41 -20.40 -6.26
CA TYR A 280 -1.56 -21.61 -7.07
C TYR A 280 -1.73 -22.86 -6.20
N ASN A 281 -2.48 -23.83 -6.71
CA ASN A 281 -2.46 -25.19 -6.19
C ASN A 281 -1.21 -25.89 -6.71
N TRP A 282 -0.23 -26.08 -5.83
CA TRP A 282 1.05 -26.70 -6.19
C TRP A 282 0.96 -28.22 -6.41
N ARG A 283 -0.15 -28.88 -6.05
CA ARG A 283 -0.36 -30.31 -6.35
C ARG A 283 -1.03 -30.55 -7.70
N THR A 284 -1.66 -29.55 -8.30
CA THR A 284 -2.22 -29.72 -9.64
C THR A 284 -1.04 -29.84 -10.61
N LYS A 285 -0.84 -31.04 -11.15
CA LYS A 285 0.04 -31.22 -12.31
C LYS A 285 -0.71 -30.67 -13.52
N PHE A 286 -0.22 -29.55 -14.05
CA PHE A 286 -0.66 -29.00 -15.33
C PHE A 286 -0.05 -29.77 -16.49
#